data_AF-A0A7X8EMB8-F1
#
_entry.id   AF-A0A7X8EMB8-F1
#
_cell.length_a   1.000
_cell.length_b   1.000
_cell.length_c   1.000
_cell.angle_alpha   90.00
_cell.angle_beta   90.00
_cell.angle_gamma   90.00
#
_symmetry.space_group_name_H-M   'P 1'
#
loop_
_entity.id
_entity.type
_entity.pdbx_description
1 polymer ?
#
loop_
_entity_poly.entity_id
_entity_poly.type
_entity_poly.pdbx_seq_one_letter_code
_entity_poly.pdbx_strand_id
1 'polypeptide(L)'
;MFSRHFGQFLLNERMVTPGDLSRAMARLGDARPLLGILAIAKGCMTPDQVREVSAAQKREDKRFGTIAIERGYLTAEKLEELLSAQKNEHVLLGQILVEDRILSHEGFLRALELFREKSGLSDEGYDALRGGDTDRAVSSILAGQPGGKNPLIKVWSEIFVRNIIRFVDPAAALDPLSERDLKDSVVILQSMKGDREFVTFMSAKEPVMADVARRYTELASGALDEMAFEALGEFLNVSNGLFTVNCSDRGVELDLQPQEQVPPEDPRICGKPDALLPLLLPEGILWAGICSV
;
A
#
# COMPACT_ATOMS: atom_id res chain seq x y z
N MET A 1 -1.08 -0.85 -6.75
CA MET A 1 -2.05 -1.03 -5.62
C MET A 1 -3.52 -0.67 -5.97
N PHE A 2 -3.82 0.55 -6.42
CA PHE A 2 -5.17 0.92 -6.91
C PHE A 2 -5.54 0.18 -8.20
N SER A 3 -4.58 -0.13 -9.08
CA SER A 3 -4.80 -0.89 -10.31
C SER A 3 -5.47 -2.25 -10.06
N ARG A 4 -5.03 -3.02 -9.07
CA ARG A 4 -5.66 -4.32 -8.73
C ARG A 4 -7.06 -4.17 -8.14
N HIS A 5 -7.29 -3.23 -7.22
CA HIS A 5 -8.61 -2.97 -6.64
C HIS A 5 -9.60 -2.43 -7.67
N PHE A 6 -9.16 -1.48 -8.48
CA PHE A 6 -9.92 -0.95 -9.59
C PHE A 6 -10.16 -2.03 -10.66
N GLY A 7 -9.16 -2.87 -10.96
CA GLY A 7 -9.30 -4.02 -11.85
C GLY A 7 -10.31 -5.05 -11.37
N GLN A 8 -10.28 -5.39 -10.08
CA GLN A 8 -11.25 -6.29 -9.46
C GLN A 8 -12.64 -5.68 -9.40
N PHE A 9 -12.74 -4.38 -9.12
CA PHE A 9 -13.98 -3.62 -9.19
C PHE A 9 -14.57 -3.66 -10.62
N LEU A 10 -13.75 -3.38 -11.64
CA LEU A 10 -14.15 -3.45 -13.04
C LEU A 10 -14.65 -4.86 -13.41
N LEU A 11 -14.04 -5.91 -12.86
CA LEU A 11 -14.51 -7.30 -13.02
C LEU A 11 -15.85 -7.54 -12.35
N ASN A 12 -15.99 -7.12 -11.09
CA ASN A 12 -17.20 -7.32 -10.29
C ASN A 12 -18.40 -6.58 -10.91
N GLU A 13 -18.17 -5.37 -11.45
CA GLU A 13 -19.16 -4.58 -12.18
C GLU A 13 -19.35 -5.04 -13.65
N ARG A 14 -18.66 -6.10 -14.08
CA ARG A 14 -18.70 -6.65 -15.45
C ARG A 14 -18.33 -5.63 -16.54
N MET A 15 -17.54 -4.62 -16.19
CA MET A 15 -17.05 -3.61 -17.14
C MET A 15 -15.85 -4.12 -17.96
N VAL A 16 -15.14 -5.13 -17.47
CA VAL A 16 -14.05 -5.82 -18.17
C VAL A 16 -14.15 -7.34 -17.98
N THR A 17 -13.58 -8.13 -18.88
CA THR A 17 -13.50 -9.60 -18.71
C THR A 17 -12.20 -10.02 -18.01
N PRO A 18 -12.13 -11.22 -17.40
CA PRO A 18 -10.89 -11.75 -16.81
C PRO A 18 -9.73 -11.82 -17.81
N GLY A 19 -10.01 -12.15 -19.07
CA GLY A 19 -9.01 -12.18 -20.14
C GLY A 19 -8.53 -10.78 -20.52
N ASP A 20 -9.42 -9.80 -20.56
CA ASP A 20 -9.09 -8.39 -20.82
C ASP A 20 -8.23 -7.79 -19.71
N LEU A 21 -8.61 -8.04 -18.46
CA LEU A 21 -7.86 -7.54 -17.32
C LEU A 21 -6.49 -8.21 -17.21
N SER A 22 -6.38 -9.52 -17.43
CA SER A 22 -5.11 -10.23 -17.39
C SER A 22 -4.13 -9.73 -18.46
N ARG A 23 -4.62 -9.44 -19.68
CA ARG A 23 -3.83 -8.81 -20.75
C ARG A 23 -3.41 -7.38 -20.39
N ALA A 24 -4.32 -6.58 -19.84
CA ALA A 24 -4.00 -5.22 -19.42
C ALA A 24 -2.95 -5.20 -18.30
N MET A 25 -3.06 -6.12 -17.33
CA MET A 25 -2.13 -6.29 -16.21
C MET A 25 -0.76 -6.80 -16.65
N ALA A 26 -0.69 -7.69 -17.64
CA ALA A 26 0.59 -8.14 -18.20
C ALA A 26 1.35 -6.99 -18.87
N ARG A 27 0.63 -6.03 -19.48
CA ARG A 27 1.20 -4.83 -20.09
C ARG A 27 1.59 -3.75 -19.07
N LEU A 28 1.08 -3.80 -17.84
CA LEU A 28 1.46 -2.85 -16.79
C LEU A 28 2.94 -2.93 -16.41
N GLY A 29 3.56 -4.11 -16.54
CA GLY A 29 4.99 -4.29 -16.25
C GLY A 29 5.93 -3.60 -17.24
N ASP A 30 5.46 -3.35 -18.47
CA ASP A 30 6.26 -2.81 -19.58
C ASP A 30 5.80 -1.42 -20.06
N ALA A 31 4.61 -0.95 -19.66
CA ALA A 31 4.01 0.27 -20.19
C ALA A 31 4.50 1.54 -19.48
N ARG A 32 4.79 2.59 -20.24
CA ARG A 32 5.00 3.96 -19.74
C ARG A 32 3.69 4.75 -19.83
N PRO A 33 3.23 5.49 -18.81
CA PRO A 33 1.97 6.21 -18.87
C PRO A 33 2.00 7.34 -19.91
N LEU A 34 0.92 7.50 -20.67
CA LEU A 34 0.67 8.63 -21.58
C LEU A 34 0.34 9.85 -20.72
N LEU A 35 1.24 10.83 -20.81
CA LEU A 35 1.20 12.09 -20.08
C LEU A 35 -0.13 12.85 -20.16
N GLY A 36 -0.87 12.71 -21.27
CA GLY A 36 -2.16 13.37 -21.47
C GLY A 36 -3.27 12.90 -20.54
N ILE A 37 -3.33 11.61 -20.21
CA ILE A 37 -4.36 11.08 -19.29
C ILE A 37 -4.09 11.54 -17.87
N LEU A 38 -2.80 11.56 -17.48
CA LEU A 38 -2.37 12.09 -16.19
C LEU A 38 -2.69 13.59 -16.06
N ALA A 39 -2.53 14.34 -17.16
CA ALA A 39 -2.86 15.77 -17.19
C ALA A 39 -4.37 16.04 -17.03
N ILE A 40 -5.24 15.17 -17.55
CA ILE A 40 -6.69 15.25 -17.32
C ILE A 40 -7.03 14.90 -15.87
N ALA A 41 -6.46 13.81 -15.35
CA ALA A 41 -6.72 13.33 -13.99
C ALA A 41 -6.30 14.35 -12.90
N LYS A 42 -5.26 15.14 -13.16
CA LYS A 42 -4.81 16.24 -12.29
C LYS A 42 -5.51 17.58 -12.55
N GLY A 43 -6.45 17.65 -13.50
CA GLY A 43 -7.11 18.89 -13.91
C GLY A 43 -6.17 19.92 -14.59
N CYS A 44 -4.98 19.48 -15.01
CA CYS A 44 -4.00 20.34 -15.69
C CYS A 44 -4.36 20.60 -17.15
N MET A 45 -5.10 19.69 -17.79
CA MET A 45 -5.56 19.82 -19.17
C MET A 45 -6.99 19.30 -19.31
N THR A 46 -7.76 19.87 -20.24
CA THR A 46 -9.08 19.35 -20.60
C THR A 46 -8.96 18.19 -21.61
N PRO A 47 -9.97 17.31 -21.71
CA PRO A 47 -9.99 16.25 -22.71
C PRO A 47 -9.82 16.74 -24.15
N ASP A 48 -10.32 17.94 -24.47
CA ASP A 48 -10.19 18.55 -25.79
C ASP A 48 -8.75 19.00 -26.07
N GLN A 49 -8.09 19.60 -25.08
CA GLN A 49 -6.68 20.00 -25.19
C GLN A 49 -5.76 18.80 -25.37
N VAL A 50 -6.02 17.68 -24.68
CA VAL A 50 -5.25 16.45 -24.83
C VAL A 50 -5.46 15.81 -26.21
N ARG A 51 -6.68 15.84 -26.75
CA ARG A 51 -6.96 15.39 -28.12
C ARG A 51 -6.18 16.21 -29.15
N GLU A 52 -6.14 17.52 -28.98
CA GLU A 52 -5.42 18.43 -29.88
C GLU A 52 -3.90 18.19 -29.85
N VAL A 53 -3.31 18.09 -28.66
CA VAL A 53 -1.88 17.78 -28.50
C VAL A 53 -1.53 16.40 -29.04
N SER A 54 -2.38 15.40 -28.81
CA SER A 54 -2.17 14.03 -29.33
C SER A 54 -2.24 13.97 -30.87
N ALA A 55 -3.12 14.76 -31.48
CA ALA A 55 -3.21 14.87 -32.93
C ALA A 55 -2.00 15.60 -33.52
N ALA A 56 -1.49 16.64 -32.85
CA ALA A 56 -0.26 17.34 -33.22
C ALA A 56 0.98 16.44 -33.08
N GLN A 57 1.05 15.62 -32.01
CA GLN A 57 2.15 14.70 -31.76
C GLN A 57 2.37 13.71 -32.91
N LYS A 58 1.28 13.19 -33.49
CA LYS A 58 1.32 12.27 -34.64
C LYS A 58 1.77 12.93 -35.95
N ARG A 59 1.70 14.26 -36.04
CA ARG A 59 2.07 15.03 -37.25
C ARG A 59 3.47 15.65 -37.16
N GLU A 60 3.94 15.95 -35.95
CA GLU A 60 5.12 16.79 -35.72
C GLU A 60 6.32 16.03 -35.13
N ASP A 61 6.18 14.72 -34.85
CA ASP A 61 7.22 13.83 -34.26
C ASP A 61 7.96 14.44 -33.04
N LYS A 62 7.23 15.23 -32.25
CA LYS A 62 7.68 15.88 -31.02
C LYS A 62 7.11 15.16 -29.79
N ARG A 63 7.73 15.35 -28.62
CA ARG A 63 7.23 14.78 -27.36
C ARG A 63 5.98 15.53 -26.88
N PHE A 64 4.98 14.80 -26.36
CA PHE A 64 3.70 15.34 -25.89
C PHE A 64 3.86 16.55 -24.95
N GLY A 65 4.75 16.47 -23.96
CA GLY A 65 5.00 17.55 -23.00
C GLY A 65 5.53 18.83 -23.65
N THR A 66 6.38 18.69 -24.67
CA THR A 66 6.93 19.83 -25.42
C THR A 66 5.82 20.53 -26.21
N ILE A 67 4.96 19.76 -26.88
CA ILE A 67 3.82 20.31 -27.64
C ILE A 67 2.80 20.98 -26.70
N ALA A 68 2.54 20.39 -25.53
CA ALA A 68 1.62 20.95 -24.54
C ALA A 68 2.11 22.28 -23.95
N ILE A 69 3.43 22.47 -23.80
CA ILE A 69 4.03 23.75 -23.41
C ILE A 69 3.97 24.75 -24.56
N GLU A 70 4.35 24.35 -25.79
CA GLU A 70 4.32 25.21 -26.97
C GLU A 70 2.90 25.75 -27.28
N ARG A 71 1.86 24.96 -26.98
CA ARG A 71 0.44 25.33 -27.14
C ARG A 71 -0.12 26.11 -25.95
N GLY A 72 0.65 26.29 -24.88
CA GLY A 72 0.24 27.01 -23.67
C GLY A 72 -0.71 26.25 -22.74
N TYR A 73 -0.88 24.94 -22.91
CA TYR A 73 -1.76 24.13 -22.06
C TYR A 73 -1.08 23.65 -20.78
N LEU A 74 0.25 23.52 -20.77
CA LEU A 74 1.04 23.17 -19.60
C LEU A 74 2.19 24.17 -19.40
N THR A 75 2.57 24.41 -18.14
CA THR A 75 3.85 25.07 -17.81
C THR A 75 4.95 24.03 -17.62
N ALA A 76 6.21 24.46 -17.68
CA ALA A 76 7.35 23.57 -17.42
C ALA A 76 7.27 22.95 -16.00
N GLU A 77 6.87 23.72 -14.98
CA GLU A 77 6.74 23.17 -13.62
C GLU A 77 5.61 22.14 -13.51
N LYS A 78 4.45 22.40 -14.13
CA LYS A 78 3.33 21.44 -14.16
C LYS A 78 3.67 20.19 -14.96
N LEU A 79 4.45 20.33 -16.02
CA LEU A 79 4.94 19.20 -16.79
C LEU A 79 5.87 18.34 -15.93
N GLU A 80 6.77 18.94 -15.16
CA GLU A 80 7.66 18.23 -14.24
C GLU A 80 6.90 17.57 -13.08
N GLU A 81 5.85 18.21 -12.57
CA GLU A 81 4.92 17.65 -11.57
C GLU A 81 4.05 16.49 -12.11
N LEU A 82 3.76 16.50 -13.41
CA LEU A 82 3.12 15.38 -14.11
C LEU A 82 4.12 14.24 -14.33
N LEU A 83 5.35 14.54 -14.75
CA LEU A 83 6.42 13.55 -14.93
C LEU A 83 6.85 12.90 -13.61
N SER A 84 6.80 13.62 -12.49
CA SER A 84 7.08 13.07 -11.16
C SER A 84 5.94 12.19 -10.64
N ALA A 85 4.68 12.55 -10.94
CA ALA A 85 3.50 11.75 -10.66
C ALA A 85 3.32 10.53 -11.58
N GLN A 86 4.16 10.40 -12.62
CA GLN A 86 4.18 9.28 -13.57
C GLN A 86 4.58 7.93 -12.91
N LYS A 87 5.00 7.93 -11.64
CA LYS A 87 5.33 6.74 -10.84
C LYS A 87 4.11 6.01 -10.24
N ASN A 88 2.88 6.39 -10.62
CA ASN A 88 1.64 5.84 -10.06
C ASN A 88 0.97 4.83 -11.01
N GLU A 89 1.07 3.53 -10.68
CA GLU A 89 0.63 2.36 -11.46
C GLU A 89 -0.85 2.35 -11.91
N HIS A 90 -1.73 3.17 -11.31
CA HIS A 90 -3.17 3.10 -11.54
C HIS A 90 -3.67 3.89 -12.75
N VAL A 91 -2.99 4.99 -13.09
CA VAL A 91 -3.24 5.73 -14.34
C VAL A 91 -2.88 4.88 -15.55
N LEU A 92 -1.86 4.01 -15.38
CA LEU A 92 -1.38 3.08 -16.38
C LEU A 92 -2.43 2.01 -16.74
N LEU A 93 -3.14 1.46 -15.75
CA LEU A 93 -4.19 0.46 -16.00
C LEU A 93 -5.37 1.03 -16.80
N GLY A 94 -5.88 2.19 -16.38
CA GLY A 94 -7.00 2.83 -17.05
C GLY A 94 -6.70 3.18 -18.50
N GLN A 95 -5.47 3.62 -18.74
CA GLN A 95 -4.97 3.90 -20.08
C GLN A 95 -4.86 2.65 -20.96
N ILE A 96 -4.30 1.55 -20.45
CA ILE A 96 -4.17 0.30 -21.22
C ILE A 96 -5.55 -0.23 -21.63
N LEU A 97 -6.53 -0.17 -20.72
CA LEU A 97 -7.91 -0.61 -21.01
C LEU A 97 -8.60 0.26 -22.07
N VAL A 98 -8.27 1.55 -22.16
CA VAL A 98 -8.79 2.46 -23.17
C VAL A 98 -8.07 2.30 -24.51
N GLU A 99 -6.76 2.12 -24.51
CA GLU A 99 -5.94 1.84 -25.70
C GLU A 99 -6.39 0.54 -26.39
N ASP A 100 -6.68 -0.49 -25.60
CA ASP A 100 -7.14 -1.80 -26.07
C ASP A 100 -8.61 -1.81 -26.47
N ARG A 101 -9.28 -0.64 -26.45
CA ARG A 101 -10.71 -0.44 -26.76
C ARG A 101 -11.65 -1.30 -25.90
N ILE A 102 -11.18 -1.76 -24.74
CA ILE A 102 -11.98 -2.48 -23.76
C ILE A 102 -12.94 -1.50 -23.07
N LEU A 103 -12.46 -0.29 -22.77
CA LEU A 103 -13.26 0.81 -22.24
C LEU A 103 -13.19 2.04 -23.15
N SER A 104 -14.29 2.79 -23.27
CA SER A 104 -14.25 4.14 -23.83
C SER A 104 -13.74 5.14 -22.79
N HIS A 105 -13.27 6.31 -23.24
CA HIS A 105 -12.87 7.40 -22.32
C HIS A 105 -14.00 7.75 -21.33
N GLU A 106 -15.25 7.85 -21.81
CA GLU A 106 -16.43 8.10 -20.97
C GLU A 106 -16.78 6.90 -20.08
N GLY A 107 -16.52 5.67 -20.52
CA GLY A 107 -16.74 4.47 -19.73
C GLY A 107 -15.76 4.37 -18.56
N PHE A 108 -14.50 4.73 -18.79
CA PHE A 108 -13.47 4.75 -17.75
C PHE A 108 -13.74 5.83 -16.69
N LEU A 109 -14.14 7.03 -17.09
CA LEU A 109 -14.49 8.11 -16.15
C LEU A 109 -15.68 7.73 -15.27
N ARG A 110 -16.72 7.13 -15.84
CA ARG A 110 -17.86 6.60 -15.07
C ARG A 110 -17.46 5.48 -14.13
N ALA A 111 -16.55 4.60 -14.53
CA ALA A 111 -16.05 3.54 -13.67
C ALA A 111 -15.31 4.09 -12.45
N LEU A 112 -14.55 5.18 -12.60
CA LEU A 112 -13.92 5.87 -11.48
C LEU A 112 -14.94 6.50 -10.52
N GLU A 113 -15.99 7.12 -11.05
CA GLU A 113 -17.07 7.69 -10.24
C GLU A 113 -17.84 6.61 -9.46
N LEU A 114 -18.21 5.52 -10.12
CA LEU A 114 -18.88 4.38 -9.49
C LEU A 114 -17.99 3.70 -8.44
N PHE A 115 -16.69 3.60 -8.71
CA PHE A 115 -15.73 3.09 -7.72
C PHE A 115 -15.69 3.99 -6.49
N ARG A 116 -15.69 5.31 -6.67
CA ARG A 116 -15.72 6.30 -5.59
C ARG A 116 -17.01 6.23 -4.75
N GLU A 117 -18.17 6.16 -5.40
CA GLU A 117 -19.47 6.04 -4.70
C GLU A 117 -19.61 4.73 -3.91
N LYS A 118 -19.20 3.60 -4.50
CA LYS A 118 -19.32 2.27 -3.85
C LYS A 118 -18.28 2.02 -2.76
N SER A 119 -17.15 2.73 -2.78
CA SER A 119 -16.08 2.57 -1.78
C SER A 119 -16.33 3.35 -0.48
N GLY A 120 -17.30 4.26 -0.44
CA GLY A 120 -17.68 5.00 0.80
C GLY A 120 -16.59 5.92 1.37
N LEU A 121 -15.53 6.21 0.61
CA LEU A 121 -14.40 7.04 1.03
C LEU A 121 -14.74 8.53 0.87
N SER A 122 -14.41 9.36 1.88
CA SER A 122 -14.41 10.82 1.72
C SER A 122 -13.28 11.25 0.78
N ASP A 123 -13.39 12.45 0.19
CA ASP A 123 -12.36 13.01 -0.70
C ASP A 123 -10.96 13.01 -0.02
N GLU A 124 -10.89 13.18 1.30
CA GLU A 124 -9.63 13.12 2.05
C GLU A 124 -9.06 11.69 2.20
N GLY A 125 -9.92 10.68 2.34
CA GLY A 125 -9.50 9.26 2.41
C GLY A 125 -9.00 8.74 1.04
N TYR A 126 -9.54 9.30 -0.04
CA TYR A 126 -9.11 9.02 -1.41
C TYR A 126 -7.76 9.65 -1.74
N ASP A 127 -7.49 10.87 -1.23
CA ASP A 127 -6.20 11.54 -1.39
C ASP A 127 -5.09 10.96 -0.48
N ALA A 128 -5.43 10.33 0.65
CA ALA A 128 -4.47 9.61 1.50
C ALA A 128 -3.87 8.37 0.82
N LEU A 129 -4.57 7.77 -0.15
CA LEU A 129 -4.09 6.65 -0.98
C LEU A 129 -3.24 7.13 -2.18
N ARG A 130 -3.19 8.44 -2.46
CA ARG A 130 -2.53 9.05 -3.63
C ARG A 130 -1.08 9.48 -3.39
N GLY A 131 -0.63 9.60 -2.14
CA GLY A 131 0.69 10.08 -1.79
C GLY A 131 1.34 9.21 -0.73
N GLY A 132 2.64 8.90 -0.89
CA GLY A 132 3.47 8.12 0.04
C GLY A 132 3.69 8.79 1.41
N ASP A 133 2.61 9.12 2.10
CA ASP A 133 2.60 9.58 3.48
C ASP A 133 2.13 8.42 4.37
N THR A 134 3.03 7.45 4.56
CA THR A 134 2.84 6.30 5.46
C THR A 134 2.33 6.75 6.83
N ASP A 135 2.80 7.91 7.30
CA ASP A 135 2.46 8.46 8.60
C ASP A 135 0.98 8.91 8.66
N ARG A 136 0.43 9.46 7.56
CA ARG A 136 -1.01 9.73 7.44
C ARG A 136 -1.85 8.47 7.35
N ALA A 137 -1.42 7.49 6.56
CA ALA A 137 -2.14 6.21 6.44
C ALA A 137 -2.23 5.50 7.79
N VAL A 138 -1.11 5.45 8.52
CA VAL A 138 -1.07 4.94 9.91
C VAL A 138 -1.97 5.77 10.83
N SER A 139 -1.89 7.10 10.76
CA SER A 139 -2.73 7.98 11.60
C SER A 139 -4.24 7.77 11.36
N SER A 140 -4.64 7.53 10.11
CA SER A 140 -6.03 7.24 9.75
C SER A 140 -6.51 5.93 10.38
N ILE A 141 -5.70 4.88 10.31
CA ILE A 141 -6.04 3.56 10.88
C ILE A 141 -6.07 3.58 12.40
N LEU A 142 -5.17 4.36 13.02
CA LEU A 142 -5.11 4.49 14.47
C LEU A 142 -6.24 5.33 15.06
N ALA A 143 -6.87 6.23 14.30
CA ALA A 143 -7.88 7.17 14.83
C ALA A 143 -9.06 6.48 15.54
N GLY A 144 -9.39 5.24 15.16
CA GLY A 144 -10.45 4.43 15.77
C GLY A 144 -9.99 3.40 16.81
N GLN A 145 -8.70 3.35 17.14
CA GLN A 145 -8.11 2.28 17.94
C GLN A 145 -7.77 2.74 19.37
N PRO A 146 -7.72 1.82 20.37
CA PRO A 146 -7.53 2.17 21.78
C PRO A 146 -6.27 3.03 22.02
N GLY A 147 -5.18 2.70 21.33
CA GLY A 147 -3.90 3.39 21.41
C GLY A 147 -3.76 4.59 20.48
N GLY A 148 -4.81 5.01 19.76
CA GLY A 148 -4.70 6.02 18.69
C GLY A 148 -4.18 7.39 19.12
N LYS A 149 -4.29 7.73 20.42
CA LYS A 149 -3.75 8.97 21.00
C LYS A 149 -2.37 8.80 21.64
N ASN A 150 -1.88 7.57 21.78
CA ASN A 150 -0.59 7.30 22.42
C ASN A 150 0.54 7.50 21.40
N PRO A 151 1.46 8.45 21.63
CA PRO A 151 2.51 8.76 20.67
C PRO A 151 3.48 7.59 20.46
N LEU A 152 3.68 6.72 21.45
CA LEU A 152 4.55 5.54 21.30
C LEU A 152 3.91 4.49 20.38
N ILE A 153 2.60 4.28 20.49
CA ILE A 153 1.86 3.37 19.61
C ILE A 153 1.89 3.86 18.17
N LYS A 154 1.77 5.18 17.97
CA LYS A 154 1.92 5.80 16.64
C LYS A 154 3.33 5.58 16.07
N VAL A 155 4.38 5.87 16.84
CA VAL A 155 5.78 5.69 16.41
C VAL A 155 6.08 4.23 16.06
N TRP A 156 5.66 3.28 16.90
CA TRP A 156 5.83 1.86 16.60
C TRP A 156 5.12 1.49 15.29
N SER A 157 3.88 1.92 15.11
CA SER A 157 3.07 1.62 13.93
C SER A 157 3.73 2.15 12.64
N GLU A 158 4.25 3.38 12.68
CA GLU A 158 4.96 3.98 11.56
C GLU A 158 6.25 3.24 11.23
N ILE A 159 7.06 2.88 12.24
CA ILE A 159 8.29 2.11 12.06
C ILE A 159 7.98 0.75 11.42
N PHE A 160 6.98 0.04 11.95
CA PHE A 160 6.62 -1.29 11.48
C PHE A 160 6.19 -1.26 10.00
N VAL A 161 5.27 -0.36 9.62
CA VAL A 161 4.81 -0.23 8.24
C VAL A 161 5.96 0.17 7.30
N ARG A 162 6.81 1.11 7.71
CA ARG A 162 8.00 1.49 6.91
C ARG A 162 8.95 0.32 6.71
N ASN A 163 9.15 -0.52 7.73
CA ASN A 163 10.02 -1.69 7.62
C ASN A 163 9.44 -2.76 6.72
N ILE A 164 8.13 -3.00 6.76
CA ILE A 164 7.46 -3.90 5.79
C ILE A 164 7.67 -3.39 4.37
N ILE A 165 7.44 -2.10 4.11
CA ILE A 165 7.64 -1.50 2.78
C ILE A 165 9.10 -1.61 2.33
N ARG A 166 10.04 -1.37 3.25
CA ARG A 166 11.48 -1.31 2.93
C ARG A 166 12.11 -2.68 2.74
N PHE A 167 11.76 -3.66 3.58
CA PHE A 167 12.47 -4.93 3.69
C PHE A 167 11.67 -6.12 3.17
N VAL A 168 10.35 -5.99 2.98
CA VAL A 168 9.49 -7.10 2.57
C VAL A 168 8.86 -6.83 1.21
N ASP A 169 8.05 -5.77 1.09
CA ASP A 169 7.39 -5.46 -0.17
C ASP A 169 7.15 -3.95 -0.34
N PRO A 170 7.81 -3.27 -1.29
CA PRO A 170 7.57 -1.86 -1.60
C PRO A 170 6.12 -1.53 -1.98
N ALA A 171 5.33 -2.52 -2.39
CA ALA A 171 3.92 -2.41 -2.73
C ALA A 171 2.97 -2.73 -1.57
N ALA A 172 3.49 -3.06 -0.37
CA ALA A 172 2.69 -3.32 0.82
C ALA A 172 1.77 -2.13 1.14
N ALA A 173 0.56 -2.44 1.57
CA ALA A 173 -0.48 -1.45 1.86
C ALA A 173 -1.04 -1.64 3.25
N LEU A 174 -1.68 -0.60 3.77
CA LEU A 174 -2.66 -0.81 4.82
C LEU A 174 -4.07 -0.95 4.22
N ASP A 175 -4.83 -1.95 4.66
CA ASP A 175 -6.22 -2.18 4.24
C ASP A 175 -7.20 -2.01 5.40
N PRO A 176 -7.77 -0.80 5.62
CA PRO A 176 -8.66 -0.53 6.74
C PRO A 176 -10.00 -1.28 6.68
N LEU A 177 -10.33 -1.90 5.55
CA LEU A 177 -11.58 -2.66 5.37
C LEU A 177 -11.41 -4.15 5.72
N SER A 178 -10.18 -4.61 5.95
CA SER A 178 -9.92 -5.98 6.35
C SER A 178 -10.59 -6.31 7.69
N GLU A 179 -11.31 -7.43 7.73
CA GLU A 179 -11.87 -7.97 8.97
C GLU A 179 -10.82 -8.84 9.69
N ARG A 180 -10.61 -8.60 10.99
CA ARG A 180 -9.64 -9.37 11.79
C ARG A 180 -10.01 -10.85 11.80
N ASP A 181 -9.18 -11.67 11.15
CA ASP A 181 -9.23 -13.13 11.21
C ASP A 181 -7.88 -13.70 11.65
N LEU A 182 -7.82 -14.15 12.91
CA LEU A 182 -6.65 -14.84 13.48
C LEU A 182 -6.82 -16.36 13.54
N LYS A 183 -7.96 -16.89 13.10
CA LYS A 183 -8.21 -18.33 13.18
C LYS A 183 -7.21 -19.07 12.30
N ASP A 184 -6.64 -20.17 12.78
CA ASP A 184 -5.66 -20.97 12.02
C ASP A 184 -4.48 -20.13 11.49
N SER A 185 -4.16 -19.02 12.16
CA SER A 185 -3.02 -18.17 11.83
C SER A 185 -1.76 -18.64 12.53
N VAL A 186 -0.63 -18.32 11.94
CA VAL A 186 0.67 -18.41 12.59
C VAL A 186 0.90 -17.08 13.29
N VAL A 187 1.42 -17.11 14.51
CA VAL A 187 1.70 -15.90 15.28
C VAL A 187 3.12 -15.91 15.82
N ILE A 188 3.81 -14.79 15.64
CA ILE A 188 5.11 -14.51 16.24
C ILE A 188 4.95 -13.23 17.04
N LEU A 189 5.38 -13.25 18.29
CA LEU A 189 5.34 -12.10 19.17
C LEU A 189 6.72 -11.81 19.78
N GLN A 190 6.87 -10.59 20.27
CA GLN A 190 8.01 -10.18 21.05
C GLN A 190 7.58 -9.18 22.11
N SER A 191 8.04 -9.40 23.33
CA SER A 191 7.78 -8.52 24.46
C SER A 191 8.90 -7.50 24.63
N MET A 192 8.58 -6.33 25.17
CA MET A 192 9.50 -5.27 25.53
C MET A 192 9.18 -4.82 26.95
N LYS A 193 10.19 -4.72 27.81
CA LYS A 193 10.02 -4.42 29.24
C LYS A 193 10.93 -3.28 29.69
N GLY A 194 10.51 -2.50 30.67
CA GLY A 194 11.28 -1.39 31.21
C GLY A 194 10.37 -0.38 31.89
N ASP A 195 10.51 0.90 31.56
CA ASP A 195 9.63 1.96 32.07
C ASP A 195 8.15 1.74 31.66
N ARG A 196 7.96 0.97 30.58
CA ARG A 196 6.68 0.49 30.09
C ARG A 196 6.80 -0.97 29.67
N GLU A 197 5.67 -1.66 29.59
CA GLU A 197 5.61 -3.00 29.03
C GLU A 197 4.75 -2.99 27.76
N PHE A 198 5.29 -3.58 26.70
CA PHE A 198 4.62 -3.76 25.44
C PHE A 198 4.77 -5.19 24.95
N VAL A 199 3.73 -5.72 24.31
CA VAL A 199 3.79 -6.93 23.49
C VAL A 199 3.46 -6.52 22.07
N THR A 200 4.31 -6.91 21.13
CA THR A 200 4.08 -6.73 19.69
C THR A 200 3.97 -8.08 19.03
N PHE A 201 3.18 -8.17 17.96
CA PHE A 201 3.01 -9.41 17.24
C PHE A 201 2.79 -9.18 15.76
N MET A 202 3.07 -10.22 15.00
CA MET A 202 2.62 -10.39 13.63
C MET A 202 1.88 -11.73 13.48
N SER A 203 0.80 -11.71 12.71
CA SER A 203 -0.05 -12.87 12.50
C SER A 203 -0.60 -12.90 11.08
N ALA A 204 -0.54 -14.07 10.45
CA ALA A 204 -1.17 -14.29 9.15
C ALA A 204 -1.37 -15.78 8.90
N LYS A 205 -2.04 -16.13 7.80
CA LYS A 205 -2.05 -17.51 7.31
C LYS A 205 -0.64 -17.92 6.88
N GLU A 206 -0.36 -19.22 6.93
CA GLU A 206 0.96 -19.79 6.59
C GLU A 206 1.56 -19.27 5.27
N PRO A 207 0.84 -19.18 4.13
CA PRO A 207 1.41 -18.69 2.88
C PRO A 207 1.93 -17.25 2.96
N VAL A 208 1.26 -16.40 3.74
CA VAL A 208 1.67 -15.00 3.94
C VAL A 208 2.95 -14.94 4.77
N MET A 209 3.03 -15.72 5.86
CA MET A 209 4.23 -15.76 6.71
C MET A 209 5.44 -16.30 5.96
N ALA A 210 5.25 -17.35 5.15
CA ALA A 210 6.31 -17.92 4.32
C ALA A 210 6.82 -16.92 3.26
N ASP A 211 5.92 -16.17 2.60
CA ASP A 211 6.28 -15.15 1.62
C ASP A 211 6.98 -13.94 2.27
N VAL A 212 6.55 -13.51 3.47
CA VAL A 212 7.24 -12.46 4.24
C VAL A 212 8.67 -12.89 4.55
N ALA A 213 8.87 -14.11 5.07
CA ALA A 213 10.20 -14.65 5.37
C ALA A 213 11.10 -14.67 4.12
N ARG A 214 10.59 -15.23 3.02
CA ARG A 214 11.28 -15.32 1.72
C ARG A 214 11.68 -13.96 1.13
N ARG A 215 10.88 -12.93 1.37
CA ARG A 215 11.17 -11.57 0.89
C ARG A 215 12.15 -10.83 1.78
N TYR A 216 12.10 -11.09 3.09
CA TYR A 216 13.00 -10.50 4.05
C TYR A 216 14.44 -11.02 3.92
N THR A 217 14.59 -12.32 3.60
CA THR A 217 15.91 -12.95 3.44
C THR A 217 15.95 -13.93 2.27
N GLU A 218 17.09 -13.99 1.58
CA GLU A 218 17.36 -14.96 0.52
C GLU A 218 17.53 -16.41 1.03
N LEU A 219 17.63 -16.58 2.35
CA LEU A 219 17.84 -17.89 2.99
C LEU A 219 16.56 -18.70 3.14
N ALA A 220 15.38 -18.07 3.08
CA ALA A 220 14.12 -18.75 3.26
C ALA A 220 13.67 -19.46 1.97
N SER A 221 13.30 -20.73 2.11
CA SER A 221 12.97 -21.64 1.00
C SER A 221 11.64 -21.33 0.32
N GLY A 222 10.79 -20.51 0.95
CA GLY A 222 9.41 -20.24 0.55
C GLY A 222 8.38 -21.17 1.21
N ALA A 223 8.82 -22.15 2.02
CA ALA A 223 7.97 -22.86 2.97
C ALA A 223 8.09 -22.24 4.38
N LEU A 224 7.09 -22.45 5.23
CA LEU A 224 7.15 -22.03 6.63
C LEU A 224 7.93 -23.05 7.48
N ASP A 225 9.25 -23.10 7.27
CA ASP A 225 10.20 -23.94 7.98
C ASP A 225 10.93 -23.19 9.11
N GLU A 226 11.89 -23.85 9.78
CA GLU A 226 12.67 -23.25 10.87
C GLU A 226 13.38 -21.95 10.44
N MET A 227 13.94 -21.91 9.22
CA MET A 227 14.60 -20.70 8.71
C MET A 227 13.60 -19.57 8.45
N ALA A 228 12.38 -19.91 8.02
CA ALA A 228 11.32 -18.91 7.89
C ALA A 228 10.92 -18.31 9.25
N PHE A 229 10.81 -19.14 10.30
CA PHE A 229 10.55 -18.66 11.66
C PHE A 229 11.67 -17.78 12.20
N GLU A 230 12.93 -18.14 11.98
CA GLU A 230 14.08 -17.31 12.33
C GLU A 230 14.02 -15.95 11.61
N ALA A 231 13.77 -15.95 10.30
CA ALA A 231 13.67 -14.72 9.50
C ALA A 231 12.55 -13.79 9.98
N LEU A 232 11.37 -14.33 10.29
CA LEU A 232 10.24 -13.56 10.81
C LEU A 232 10.54 -13.00 12.21
N GLY A 233 11.18 -13.81 13.06
CA GLY A 233 11.66 -13.38 14.37
C GLY A 233 12.68 -12.24 14.27
N GLU A 234 13.66 -12.36 13.37
CA GLU A 234 14.65 -11.30 13.11
C GLU A 234 14.00 -10.02 12.60
N PHE A 235 13.05 -10.11 11.65
CA PHE A 235 12.32 -8.93 11.17
C PHE A 235 11.59 -8.21 12.31
N LEU A 236 10.90 -8.96 13.18
CA LEU A 236 10.21 -8.40 14.35
C LEU A 236 11.22 -7.76 15.32
N ASN A 237 12.34 -8.44 15.57
CA ASN A 237 13.42 -7.95 16.43
C ASN A 237 14.03 -6.64 15.94
N VAL A 238 14.35 -6.54 14.65
CA VAL A 238 14.90 -5.33 14.03
C VAL A 238 13.89 -4.19 14.11
N SER A 239 12.62 -4.46 13.84
CA SER A 239 11.56 -3.46 13.91
C SER A 239 11.36 -2.92 15.32
N ASN A 240 11.35 -3.82 16.31
CA ASN A 240 11.21 -3.42 17.71
C ASN A 240 12.48 -2.75 18.25
N GLY A 241 13.68 -3.14 17.79
CA GLY A 241 14.93 -2.47 18.16
C GLY A 241 14.99 -1.01 17.69
N LEU A 242 14.48 -0.70 16.50
CA LEU A 242 14.38 0.70 16.05
C LEU A 242 13.36 1.49 16.89
N PHE A 243 12.31 0.82 17.34
CA PHE A 243 11.32 1.42 18.24
C PHE A 243 11.90 1.69 19.64
N THR A 244 12.67 0.77 20.23
CA THR A 244 13.31 1.00 21.54
C THR A 244 14.30 2.16 21.49
N VAL A 245 15.07 2.32 20.41
CA VAL A 245 15.92 3.49 20.19
C VAL A 245 15.10 4.79 20.17
N ASN A 246 13.97 4.81 19.45
CA ASN A 246 13.06 5.97 19.43
C ASN A 246 12.43 6.28 20.81
N CYS A 247 12.21 5.25 21.63
CA CYS A 247 11.74 5.41 23.00
C CYS A 247 12.81 6.03 23.90
N SER A 248 14.06 5.57 23.79
CA SER A 248 15.19 6.10 24.57
C SER A 248 15.46 7.58 24.25
N ASP A 249 15.36 7.99 22.97
CA ASP A 249 15.42 9.40 22.56
C ASP A 249 14.34 10.30 23.23
N ARG A 250 13.28 9.68 23.75
CA ARG A 250 12.16 10.32 24.47
C ARG A 250 12.21 10.07 25.98
N GLY A 251 13.30 9.49 26.49
CA GLY A 251 13.50 9.18 27.91
C GLY A 251 12.67 7.99 28.41
N VAL A 252 12.35 7.03 27.53
CA VAL A 252 11.66 5.78 27.88
C VAL A 252 12.59 4.62 27.58
N GLU A 253 13.05 3.92 28.61
CA GLU A 253 13.95 2.78 28.46
C GLU A 253 13.17 1.47 28.34
N LEU A 254 13.52 0.66 27.32
CA LEU A 254 12.89 -0.60 26.98
C LEU A 254 13.92 -1.64 26.54
N ASP A 255 13.86 -2.82 27.15
CA ASP A 255 14.64 -4.00 26.81
C ASP A 255 13.81 -4.99 26.00
N LEU A 256 14.35 -5.40 24.86
CA LEU A 256 13.77 -6.45 24.02
C LEU A 256 13.89 -7.81 24.71
N GLN A 257 12.78 -8.55 24.74
CA GLN A 257 12.77 -9.97 25.11
C GLN A 257 12.93 -10.85 23.86
N PRO A 258 13.23 -12.16 24.01
CA PRO A 258 13.25 -13.09 22.88
C PRO A 258 11.91 -13.13 22.13
N GLN A 259 11.95 -13.48 20.84
CA GLN A 259 10.76 -13.69 20.04
C GLN A 259 10.18 -15.09 20.32
N GLU A 260 8.86 -15.20 20.28
CA GLU A 260 8.14 -16.44 20.58
C GLU A 260 7.14 -16.73 19.47
N GLN A 261 7.10 -17.99 19.02
CA GLN A 261 5.94 -18.50 18.28
C GLN A 261 4.87 -18.91 19.29
N VAL A 262 3.65 -18.44 19.10
CA VAL A 262 2.54 -18.69 20.02
C VAL A 262 1.27 -19.11 19.29
N PRO A 263 0.32 -19.79 19.96
CA PRO A 263 -0.99 -20.03 19.38
C PRO A 263 -1.78 -18.71 19.23
N PRO A 264 -2.71 -18.61 18.26
CA PRO A 264 -3.57 -17.43 18.08
C PRO A 264 -4.38 -17.03 19.31
N GLU A 265 -4.63 -17.98 20.22
CA GLU A 265 -5.38 -17.78 21.44
C GLU A 265 -4.54 -17.22 22.61
N ASP A 266 -3.24 -16.95 22.41
CA ASP A 266 -2.36 -16.44 23.47
C ASP A 266 -2.95 -15.19 24.14
N PRO A 267 -3.09 -15.18 25.48
CA PRO A 267 -3.80 -14.12 26.20
C PRO A 267 -3.16 -12.73 26.02
N ARG A 268 -1.88 -12.66 25.65
CA ARG A 268 -1.17 -11.40 25.41
C ARG A 268 -1.66 -10.66 24.15
N ILE A 269 -2.32 -11.37 23.23
CA ILE A 269 -2.76 -10.86 21.92
C ILE A 269 -4.26 -11.08 21.65
N CYS A 270 -4.93 -11.92 22.45
CA CYS A 270 -6.34 -12.27 22.31
C CYS A 270 -7.28 -11.08 22.55
N GLY A 271 -6.84 -10.07 23.32
CA GLY A 271 -7.58 -8.85 23.58
C GLY A 271 -7.72 -7.91 22.37
N LYS A 272 -8.27 -6.72 22.63
CA LYS A 272 -8.25 -5.62 21.66
C LYS A 272 -6.89 -4.90 21.78
N PRO A 273 -5.99 -5.03 20.80
CA PRO A 273 -4.68 -4.38 20.87
C PRO A 273 -4.82 -2.85 20.82
N ASP A 274 -3.79 -2.14 21.27
CA ASP A 274 -3.72 -0.69 21.20
C ASP A 274 -3.64 -0.20 19.75
N ALA A 275 -2.91 -0.94 18.91
CA ALA A 275 -2.97 -0.83 17.47
C ALA A 275 -2.97 -2.20 16.80
N LEU A 276 -3.70 -2.28 15.70
CA LEU A 276 -3.81 -3.41 14.79
C LEU A 276 -3.77 -2.86 13.35
N LEU A 277 -2.79 -3.32 12.60
CA LEU A 277 -2.45 -2.86 11.26
C LEU A 277 -2.66 -4.01 10.29
N PRO A 278 -3.71 -3.97 9.45
CA PRO A 278 -3.90 -4.90 8.35
C PRO A 278 -2.97 -4.54 7.19
N LEU A 279 -1.89 -5.28 7.01
CA LEU A 279 -0.94 -5.09 5.92
C LEU A 279 -1.27 -6.01 4.76
N LEU A 280 -1.70 -5.45 3.63
CA LEU A 280 -1.93 -6.21 2.41
C LEU A 280 -0.59 -6.51 1.72
N LEU A 281 -0.32 -7.80 1.57
CA LEU A 281 0.83 -8.38 0.88
C LEU A 281 0.36 -9.29 -0.27
N PRO A 282 1.27 -9.74 -1.15
CA PRO A 282 0.88 -10.50 -2.34
C PRO A 282 0.10 -11.78 -2.07
N GLU A 283 0.42 -12.49 -0.98
CA GLU A 283 -0.23 -13.74 -0.58
C GLU A 283 -1.40 -13.56 0.39
N GLY A 284 -1.70 -12.33 0.83
CA GLY A 284 -2.81 -12.05 1.75
C GLY A 284 -2.54 -10.94 2.77
N ILE A 285 -3.31 -10.93 3.85
CA ILE A 285 -3.19 -9.93 4.92
C ILE A 285 -2.24 -10.43 6.02
N LEU A 286 -1.28 -9.57 6.38
CA LEU A 286 -0.47 -9.66 7.58
C LEU A 286 -1.04 -8.72 8.65
N TRP A 287 -1.45 -9.26 9.78
CA TRP A 287 -1.86 -8.48 10.93
C TRP A 287 -0.65 -8.15 11.79
N ALA A 288 -0.34 -6.88 11.98
CA ALA A 288 0.66 -6.45 12.96
C ALA A 288 -0.03 -5.71 14.11
N GLY A 289 0.31 -6.02 15.35
CA GLY A 289 -0.29 -5.35 16.49
C GLY A 289 0.66 -5.08 17.64
N ILE A 290 0.27 -4.11 18.48
CA ILE A 290 0.95 -3.75 19.72
C ILE A 290 -0.10 -3.63 20.83
N CYS A 291 0.25 -4.17 22.00
CA CYS A 291 -0.52 -4.14 23.23
C CYS A 291 0.37 -3.56 24.34
N SER A 292 -0.10 -2.55 25.06
CA SER A 292 0.47 -2.13 26.33
C SER A 292 -0.04 -3.09 27.41
N VAL A 293 0.87 -3.58 28.25
CA VAL A 293 0.56 -4.50 29.36
C VAL A 293 0.40 -3.74 30.67
#